data_AF-A0A9X0HNB1-F1
#
_entry.id   AF-A0A9X0HNB1-F1
#
_cell.length_a   1.000
_cell.length_b   1.000
_cell.length_c   1.000
_cell.angle_alpha   90.00
_cell.angle_beta   90.00
_cell.angle_gamma   90.00
#
_symmetry.space_group_name_H-M   'P 1'
#
loop_
_entity.id
_entity.type
_entity.pdbx_description
1 polymer ?
#
loop_
_entity_poly.entity_id
_entity_poly.type
_entity_poly.pdbx_seq_one_letter_code
_entity_poly.pdbx_strand_id
1 'polypeptide(L)'
;MRDLSSISPSPFMPIPYQPSAELLLAFGFVAHRSPPGQVRHSRPSACGQETIVLYADGEMTLLESVNGQLLYCFQGRVASEAELRVLLRQVNWPAEVATTVAS
;
A
#
# COMPACT_ATOMS: atom_id res chain seq x y z
N MET A 1 -19.93 44.32 10.02
CA MET A 1 -19.92 43.32 8.94
C MET A 1 -18.48 42.85 8.80
N ARG A 2 -18.13 41.65 9.28
CA ARG A 2 -16.74 41.15 9.20
C ARG A 2 -16.57 40.49 7.83
N ASP A 3 -15.63 41.01 7.06
CA ASP A 3 -15.23 40.46 5.78
C ASP A 3 -14.56 39.10 6.00
N LEU A 4 -15.16 38.03 5.48
CA LEU A 4 -14.69 36.64 5.60
C LEU A 4 -13.88 36.20 4.37
N SER A 5 -13.48 37.12 3.49
CA SER A 5 -12.78 36.82 2.24
C SER A 5 -11.31 36.37 2.39
N SER A 6 -10.79 36.23 3.62
CA SER A 6 -9.38 35.86 3.86
C SER A 6 -9.12 34.42 4.32
N ILE A 7 -10.08 33.49 4.17
CA ILE A 7 -9.78 32.07 4.39
C ILE A 7 -9.15 31.52 3.11
N SER A 8 -7.85 31.74 2.95
CA SER A 8 -7.04 30.99 1.99
C SER A 8 -7.03 29.52 2.40
N PRO A 9 -7.58 28.57 1.61
CA PRO A 9 -7.34 27.18 1.86
C PRO A 9 -5.95 26.88 1.31
N SER A 10 -4.93 26.93 2.16
CA SER A 10 -3.73 26.14 1.91
C SER A 10 -3.79 24.92 2.81
N PRO A 11 -4.44 23.82 2.38
CA PRO A 11 -4.07 22.55 2.92
C PRO A 11 -2.75 22.20 2.23
N PHE A 12 -1.62 22.46 2.88
CA PHE A 12 -0.52 21.48 2.75
C PHE A 12 -1.04 20.20 3.41
N MET A 13 -1.99 19.52 2.74
CA MET A 13 -2.33 18.16 3.08
C MET A 13 -1.07 17.37 2.76
N PRO A 14 -0.49 16.67 3.74
CA PRO A 14 0.69 15.86 3.48
C PRO A 14 0.36 14.91 2.33
N ILE A 15 1.22 14.87 1.33
CA ILE A 15 1.11 13.91 0.23
C ILE A 15 1.15 12.53 0.89
N PRO A 16 0.09 11.71 0.77
CA PRO A 16 0.08 10.39 1.39
C PRO A 16 1.22 9.54 0.84
N TYR A 17 1.81 8.72 1.70
CA TYR A 17 2.88 7.84 1.26
C TYR A 17 2.32 6.79 0.29
N GLN A 18 3.03 6.60 -0.82
CA GLN A 18 2.74 5.59 -1.82
C GLN A 18 4.02 4.81 -2.09
N PRO A 19 4.00 3.47 -1.97
CA PRO A 19 5.20 2.68 -2.24
C PRO A 19 5.58 2.74 -3.70
N SER A 20 6.88 2.84 -3.98
CA SER A 20 7.37 2.76 -5.36
C SER A 20 7.26 1.35 -5.91
N ALA A 21 7.26 1.21 -7.23
CA ALA A 21 7.23 -0.09 -7.89
C ALA A 21 8.45 -0.94 -7.52
N GLU A 22 9.63 -0.32 -7.35
CA GLU A 22 10.86 -1.00 -6.97
C GLU A 22 10.78 -1.56 -5.55
N LEU A 23 10.19 -0.81 -4.60
CA LEU A 23 9.98 -1.29 -3.24
C LEU A 23 8.99 -2.47 -3.20
N LEU A 24 7.88 -2.36 -3.94
CA LEU A 24 6.92 -3.44 -4.06
C LEU A 24 7.55 -4.69 -4.68
N LEU A 25 8.38 -4.53 -5.70
CA LEU A 25 9.15 -5.62 -6.30
C LEU A 25 10.12 -6.25 -5.30
N ALA A 26 10.79 -5.45 -4.47
CA ALA A 26 11.66 -5.95 -3.40
C ALA A 26 10.87 -6.75 -2.33
N PHE A 27 9.59 -6.46 -2.14
CA PHE A 27 8.67 -7.25 -1.33
C PHE A 27 8.05 -8.45 -2.06
N GLY A 28 8.46 -8.72 -3.30
CA GLY A 28 8.00 -9.84 -4.11
C GLY A 28 6.68 -9.59 -4.85
N PHE A 29 6.17 -8.35 -4.82
CA PHE A 29 4.99 -7.98 -5.60
C PHE A 29 5.35 -7.69 -7.06
N VAL A 30 4.53 -8.20 -7.97
CA VAL A 30 4.67 -7.98 -9.42
C VAL A 30 3.48 -7.18 -9.92
N ALA A 31 3.73 -6.25 -10.86
CA ALA A 31 2.68 -5.44 -11.45
C ALA A 31 1.72 -6.29 -12.31
N HIS A 32 0.43 -6.02 -12.19
CA HIS A 32 -0.63 -6.64 -12.99
C HIS A 32 -1.47 -5.58 -13.71
N ARG A 33 -2.04 -5.98 -14.86
CA ARG A 33 -3.00 -5.14 -15.58
C ARG A 33 -4.15 -4.75 -14.66
N SER A 34 -4.50 -3.47 -14.71
CA SER A 34 -5.52 -2.86 -13.85
C SER A 34 -6.35 -1.88 -14.66
N PRO A 35 -7.62 -1.63 -14.26
CA PRO A 35 -8.41 -0.55 -14.83
C PRO A 35 -7.72 0.81 -14.66
N PRO A 36 -8.06 1.82 -15.50
CA PRO A 36 -7.56 3.17 -15.33
C PRO A 36 -7.79 3.71 -13.91
N GLY A 37 -6.81 4.44 -13.37
CA GLY A 37 -6.87 5.01 -12.02
C GLY A 37 -6.45 4.07 -10.90
N GLN A 38 -6.10 2.81 -11.21
CA GLN A 38 -5.55 1.84 -10.28
C GLN A 38 -4.20 1.35 -10.77
N VAL A 39 -3.29 1.09 -9.83
CA VAL A 39 -2.10 0.29 -10.08
C VAL A 39 -2.16 -0.93 -9.17
N ARG A 40 -2.10 -2.12 -9.75
CA ARG A 40 -2.21 -3.38 -9.01
C ARG A 40 -0.89 -4.10 -8.98
N HIS A 41 -0.49 -4.53 -7.79
CA HIS A 41 0.65 -5.40 -7.62
C HIS A 41 0.25 -6.61 -6.76
N SER A 42 0.66 -7.81 -7.16
CA SER A 42 0.28 -9.04 -6.44
C SER A 42 1.50 -9.91 -6.17
N ARG A 43 1.45 -10.69 -5.09
CA ARG A 43 2.44 -11.72 -4.75
C ARG A 43 1.75 -12.97 -4.20
N PRO A 44 2.36 -14.15 -4.34
CA PRO A 44 1.92 -15.33 -3.60
C PRO A 44 1.98 -15.09 -2.08
N SER A 45 1.00 -15.63 -1.33
CA SER A 45 1.01 -15.67 0.14
C SER A 45 0.84 -17.11 0.62
N ALA A 46 1.02 -17.36 1.91
CA ALA A 46 0.81 -18.68 2.50
C ALA A 46 -0.64 -19.20 2.33
N CYS A 47 -1.60 -18.29 2.20
CA CYS A 47 -3.03 -18.60 2.11
C CYS A 47 -3.60 -18.44 0.69
N GLY A 48 -2.80 -17.97 -0.27
CA GLY A 48 -3.17 -17.81 -1.67
C GLY A 48 -2.41 -16.67 -2.35
N GLN A 49 -3.00 -15.48 -2.38
CA GLN A 49 -2.42 -14.32 -3.06
C GLN A 49 -2.73 -13.02 -2.30
N GLU A 50 -1.71 -12.23 -2.04
CA GLU A 50 -1.84 -10.85 -1.59
C GLU A 50 -1.83 -9.91 -2.78
N THR A 51 -2.70 -8.89 -2.76
CA THR A 51 -2.78 -7.86 -3.79
C THR A 51 -2.85 -6.48 -3.16
N ILE A 52 -1.94 -5.60 -3.55
CA ILE A 52 -1.99 -4.17 -3.28
C ILE A 52 -2.62 -3.47 -4.49
N VAL A 53 -3.58 -2.60 -4.21
CA VAL A 53 -4.15 -1.66 -5.18
C VAL A 53 -3.80 -0.24 -4.73
N LEU A 54 -3.10 0.50 -5.58
CA LEU A 54 -2.75 1.90 -5.37
C LEU A 54 -3.69 2.78 -6.21
N TYR A 55 -4.21 3.85 -5.61
CA TYR A 55 -5.09 4.80 -6.27
C TYR A 55 -4.40 6.15 -6.48
N ALA A 56 -4.84 6.89 -7.49
CA ALA A 56 -4.25 8.17 -7.87
C ALA A 56 -4.39 9.26 -6.79
N ASP A 57 -5.36 9.15 -5.89
CA ASP A 57 -5.56 10.07 -4.76
C ASP A 57 -4.70 9.72 -3.54
N GLY A 58 -3.88 8.67 -3.66
CA GLY A 58 -2.99 8.19 -2.62
C GLY A 58 -3.62 7.21 -1.62
N GLU A 59 -4.87 6.80 -1.82
CA GLU A 59 -5.43 5.65 -1.10
C GLU A 59 -4.74 4.35 -1.53
N MET A 60 -4.78 3.35 -0.64
CA MET A 60 -4.29 2.01 -0.88
C MET A 60 -5.29 0.98 -0.34
N THR A 61 -5.49 -0.11 -1.08
CA THR A 61 -6.20 -1.30 -0.60
C THR A 61 -5.25 -2.49 -0.56
N LEU A 62 -5.26 -3.24 0.55
CA LEU A 62 -4.62 -4.55 0.65
C LEU A 62 -5.70 -5.63 0.70
N LEU A 63 -5.59 -6.57 -0.23
CA LEU A 63 -6.50 -7.69 -0.39
C LEU A 63 -5.73 -8.99 -0.20
N GLU A 64 -6.37 -10.01 0.38
CA GLU A 64 -5.84 -11.37 0.38
C GLU A 64 -6.88 -12.35 -0.15
N SER A 65 -6.49 -13.16 -1.12
CA SER A 65 -7.29 -14.29 -1.59
C SER A 65 -6.98 -15.51 -0.74
N VAL A 66 -7.95 -15.95 0.06
CA VAL A 66 -7.85 -17.14 0.92
C VAL A 66 -8.92 -18.15 0.50
N ASN A 67 -8.50 -19.36 0.10
CA ASN A 67 -9.41 -20.43 -0.34
C ASN A 67 -10.44 -20.00 -1.40
N GLY A 68 -10.04 -19.12 -2.32
CA GLY A 68 -10.91 -18.58 -3.37
C GLY A 68 -11.87 -17.47 -2.92
N GLN A 69 -11.79 -17.03 -1.66
CA GLN A 69 -12.51 -15.88 -1.14
C GLN A 69 -11.58 -14.67 -1.02
N LEU A 70 -12.10 -13.49 -1.35
CA LEU A 70 -11.34 -12.24 -1.24
C LEU A 70 -11.60 -11.58 0.11
N LEU A 71 -10.55 -11.36 0.88
CA LEU A 71 -10.55 -10.66 2.16
C LEU A 71 -10.03 -9.24 1.98
N TYR A 72 -10.72 -8.27 2.58
CA TYR A 72 -10.28 -6.89 2.65
C TYR A 72 -9.45 -6.70 3.93
N CYS A 73 -8.13 -6.75 3.79
CA CYS A 73 -7.23 -6.66 4.94
C CYS A 73 -7.01 -5.21 5.37
N PHE A 74 -6.97 -4.27 4.42
CA PHE A 74 -6.83 -2.84 4.71
C PHE A 74 -7.38 -1.98 3.58
N GLN A 75 -7.94 -0.83 3.95
CA GLN A 75 -8.26 0.27 3.03
C GLN A 75 -8.00 1.60 3.73
N GLY A 76 -7.16 2.44 3.13
CA GLY A 76 -6.84 3.75 3.68
C GLY A 76 -5.54 4.31 3.13
N ARG A 77 -5.01 5.33 3.80
CA ARG A 77 -3.73 5.97 3.47
C ARG A 77 -2.71 5.58 4.52
N VAL A 78 -1.51 5.22 4.07
CA VAL A 78 -0.36 5.01 4.95
C VAL A 78 0.46 6.29 5.03
N ALA A 79 1.02 6.57 6.21
CA ALA A 79 1.80 7.77 6.48
C ALA A 79 3.29 7.58 6.15
N SER A 80 3.78 6.34 6.07
CA SER A 80 5.20 6.05 5.81
C SER A 80 5.47 4.63 5.32
N GLU A 81 6.68 4.39 4.83
CA GLU A 81 7.19 3.05 4.54
C GLU A 81 7.19 2.13 5.77
N ALA A 82 7.51 2.67 6.95
CA ALA A 82 7.52 1.88 8.18
C ALA A 82 6.13 1.33 8.51
N GLU A 83 5.08 2.13 8.32
CA GLU A 83 3.70 1.70 8.49
C GLU A 83 3.30 0.64 7.45
N LEU A 84 3.68 0.82 6.19
CA LEU A 84 3.48 -0.20 5.15
C LEU A 84 4.14 -1.53 5.54
N ARG A 85 5.39 -1.49 6.04
CA ARG A 85 6.11 -2.70 6.47
C ARG A 85 5.41 -3.40 7.63
N VAL A 86 4.84 -2.65 8.57
CA VAL A 86 4.04 -3.21 9.66
C VAL A 86 2.76 -3.85 9.12
N LEU A 87 2.03 -3.15 8.25
CA LEU A 87 0.82 -3.67 7.61
C LEU A 87 1.09 -4.99 6.88
N LEU A 88 2.17 -5.06 6.10
CA LEU A 88 2.53 -6.28 5.36
C LEU A 88 3.01 -7.43 6.25
N ARG A 89 3.56 -7.14 7.44
CA ARG A 89 3.93 -8.17 8.43
C ARG A 89 2.72 -8.74 9.17
N GLN A 90 1.68 -7.94 9.41
CA GLN A 90 0.45 -8.45 10.00
C GLN A 90 -0.21 -9.53 9.14
N VAL A 91 0.02 -9.49 7.83
CA VAL A 91 -0.48 -10.48 6.87
C VAL A 91 0.51 -11.65 6.66
N ASN A 92 1.78 -11.51 7.09
CA ASN A 92 2.85 -12.48 6.84
C ASN A 92 3.69 -12.75 8.10
N TRP A 93 3.37 -13.85 8.80
CA TRP A 93 3.93 -14.18 10.12
C TRP A 93 5.43 -14.58 10.13
N PRO A 94 6.10 -14.98 9.02
CA PRO A 94 7.56 -15.13 9.02
C PRO A 94 8.22 -14.46 7.81
N ALA A 95 8.10 -13.15 7.69
CA ALA A 95 8.95 -12.37 6.77
C ALA A 95 10.11 -11.73 7.56
N GLU A 96 11.02 -12.56 8.09
CA GLU A 96 12.35 -12.06 8.45
C GLU A 96 13.05 -11.64 7.16
N VAL A 97 13.33 -10.35 7.06
CA VAL A 97 14.13 -9.81 5.97
C VAL A 97 15.51 -10.44 6.11
N ALA A 98 15.83 -11.38 5.24
CA ALA A 98 17.19 -11.89 5.08
C ALA A 98 18.08 -10.74 4.55
N THR A 99 18.51 -9.87 5.45
CA THR A 99 19.59 -8.93 5.24
C THR A 99 20.68 -9.31 6.22
N THR A 100 21.91 -9.40 5.70
CA THR A 100 23.18 -9.60 6.42
C THR A 100 23.74 -11.03 6.48
N VAL A 101 24.10 -11.61 5.33
CA VAL A 101 25.39 -12.32 5.20
C VAL A 101 25.94 -12.13 3.78
N ALA A 102 26.58 -11.00 3.53
CA ALA A 102 27.52 -10.82 2.43
C ALA A 102 28.54 -9.77 2.85
N SER A 103 29.52 -10.21 3.66
CA SER A 103 30.80 -9.55 3.89
C SER A 103 31.81 -10.65 4.19
#